data_AF-A0AA35M068-F1
#
_entry.id   AF-A0AA35M068-F1
#
_cell.length_a   1.000
_cell.length_b   1.000
_cell.length_c   1.000
_cell.angle_alpha   90.00
_cell.angle_beta   90.00
_cell.angle_gamma   90.00
#
_symmetry.space_group_name_H-M   'P 1'
#
loop_
_entity.id
_entity.type
_entity.pdbx_description
1 polymer ?
#
loop_
_entity_poly.entity_id
_entity_poly.type
_entity_poly.pdbx_seq_one_letter_code
_entity_poly.pdbx_strand_id
1 'polypeptide(L)'
;MKFSLVAFVFAALASGQSRSDIPECALSCLDDVVKSKTNCSTDDFACICKNGEAFKGDAASCVIKKCGAETALNQVMPAVQKICAAVGGSPSGCAASRSKRSYHA
;
A
#
# COMPACT_ATOMS: atom_id res chain seq x y z
N MET A 1 -31.32 -8.84 22.59
CA MET A 1 -30.67 -7.54 22.33
C MET A 1 -29.33 -7.48 23.03
N LYS A 2 -28.22 -7.66 22.30
CA LYS A 2 -26.85 -7.35 22.72
C LYS A 2 -25.95 -7.46 21.49
N PHE A 3 -26.09 -6.51 20.57
CA PHE A 3 -25.06 -6.29 19.55
C PHE A 3 -24.06 -5.33 20.19
N SER A 4 -22.98 -5.88 20.73
CA SER A 4 -21.82 -5.09 21.12
C SER A 4 -21.38 -4.30 19.89
N LEU A 5 -21.68 -3.00 19.88
CA LEU A 5 -21.21 -2.04 18.90
C LEU A 5 -19.69 -1.91 19.08
N VAL A 6 -18.95 -2.73 18.33
CA VAL A 6 -17.52 -2.50 18.11
C VAL A 6 -17.43 -1.25 17.23
N ALA A 7 -17.05 -0.14 17.85
CA ALA A 7 -16.71 1.09 17.14
C ALA A 7 -15.46 0.83 16.29
N PHE A 8 -15.66 0.46 15.02
CA PHE A 8 -14.62 0.52 14.01
C PHE A 8 -14.35 1.99 13.68
N VAL A 9 -13.43 2.60 14.41
CA VAL A 9 -12.84 3.87 14.01
C VAL A 9 -11.83 3.58 12.90
N PHE A 10 -12.30 3.49 11.66
CA PHE A 10 -11.46 3.59 10.47
C PHE A 10 -11.46 5.05 10.02
N ALA A 11 -10.57 5.84 10.61
CA ALA A 11 -10.17 7.12 10.03
C ALA A 11 -8.67 7.05 9.74
N ALA A 12 -8.32 6.37 8.65
CA ALA A 12 -7.04 6.56 7.98
C ALA A 12 -7.33 7.22 6.63
N LEU A 13 -7.49 8.54 6.66
CA LEU A 13 -7.49 9.39 5.46
C LEU A 13 -6.04 9.44 4.94
N ALA A 14 -5.61 8.37 4.25
CA ALA A 14 -4.34 8.30 3.50
C ALA A 14 -4.59 8.23 1.98
N SER A 15 -5.83 8.47 1.56
CA SER A 15 -6.29 8.35 0.17
C SER A 15 -5.96 9.63 -0.59
N GLY A 16 -4.70 9.81 -0.99
CA GLY A 16 -4.36 10.90 -1.90
C GLY A 16 -2.87 11.16 -2.07
N GLN A 17 -2.09 11.09 -0.99
CA GLN A 17 -0.64 11.36 -1.09
C GLN A 17 0.09 10.27 -1.88
N SER A 18 -0.34 9.02 -1.76
CA SER A 18 0.45 7.89 -2.22
C SER A 18 0.33 7.58 -3.71
N ARG A 19 -0.80 7.87 -4.33
CA ARG A 19 -1.08 7.38 -5.69
C ARG A 19 -0.36 8.19 -6.77
N SER A 20 -0.05 9.45 -6.49
CA SER A 20 0.64 10.37 -7.40
C SER A 20 2.14 10.09 -7.53
N ASP A 21 2.76 9.47 -6.52
CA ASP A 21 4.18 9.08 -6.56
C ASP A 21 4.42 7.81 -7.39
N ILE A 22 3.36 7.06 -7.72
CA ILE A 22 3.46 5.83 -8.52
C ILE A 22 3.35 6.20 -10.01
N PRO A 23 4.31 5.76 -10.85
CA PRO A 23 4.23 5.95 -12.30
C PRO A 23 2.92 5.42 -12.89
N GLU A 24 2.30 6.16 -13.81
CA GLU A 24 1.01 5.79 -14.43
C GLU A 24 1.02 4.41 -15.07
N CYS A 25 2.16 3.98 -15.63
CA CYS A 25 2.35 2.66 -16.20
C CYS A 25 2.14 1.51 -15.20
N ALA A 26 2.29 1.77 -13.89
CA ALA A 26 2.16 0.79 -12.82
C ALA A 26 0.80 0.83 -12.12
N LEU A 27 0.00 1.91 -12.29
CA LEU A 27 -1.29 2.07 -11.63
C LEU A 27 -2.28 0.98 -12.03
N SER A 28 -2.42 0.69 -13.33
CA SER A 28 -3.30 -0.39 -13.79
C SER A 28 -2.85 -1.76 -13.26
N CYS A 29 -1.53 -2.00 -13.18
CA CYS A 29 -1.01 -3.25 -12.60
C CYS A 29 -1.39 -3.40 -11.13
N LEU A 30 -1.29 -2.31 -10.35
CA LEU A 30 -1.68 -2.31 -8.95
C LEU A 30 -3.18 -2.56 -8.80
N ASP A 31 -4.01 -1.87 -9.57
CA ASP A 31 -5.48 -2.02 -9.49
C ASP A 31 -5.92 -3.43 -9.85
N ASP A 32 -5.34 -4.04 -10.88
CA ASP A 32 -5.67 -5.41 -11.32
C ASP A 32 -5.35 -6.44 -10.23
N VAL A 33 -4.16 -6.36 -9.64
CA VAL A 33 -3.75 -7.33 -8.62
C VAL A 33 -4.49 -7.10 -7.31
N VAL A 34 -4.75 -5.84 -6.94
CA VAL A 34 -5.52 -5.52 -5.73
C VAL A 34 -6.94 -6.06 -5.85
N LYS A 35 -7.61 -5.84 -7.00
CA LYS A 35 -8.95 -6.38 -7.27
C LYS A 35 -8.99 -7.91 -7.37
N SER A 36 -7.91 -8.52 -7.87
CA SER A 36 -7.88 -9.97 -8.11
C SER A 36 -7.43 -10.78 -6.90
N LYS A 37 -6.64 -10.20 -5.99
CA LYS A 37 -5.98 -10.93 -4.89
C LYS A 37 -6.42 -10.47 -3.51
N THR A 38 -7.11 -9.35 -3.41
CA THR A 38 -7.52 -8.76 -2.12
C THR A 38 -8.95 -8.25 -2.19
N ASN A 39 -9.50 -7.87 -1.04
CA ASN A 39 -10.75 -7.10 -0.95
C ASN A 39 -10.48 -5.62 -0.61
N CYS A 40 -9.24 -5.16 -0.79
CA CYS A 40 -8.86 -3.79 -0.53
C CYS A 40 -9.42 -2.88 -1.62
N SER A 41 -9.75 -1.64 -1.25
CA SER A 41 -10.00 -0.59 -2.25
C SER A 41 -8.69 -0.21 -2.95
N THR A 42 -8.76 0.22 -4.20
CA THR A 42 -7.58 0.59 -5.02
C THR A 42 -6.77 1.75 -4.46
N ASP A 43 -7.37 2.54 -3.58
CA ASP A 43 -6.78 3.71 -2.93
C ASP A 43 -6.49 3.47 -1.44
N ASP A 44 -6.76 2.25 -0.94
CA ASP A 44 -6.51 1.87 0.45
C ASP A 44 -5.10 1.29 0.60
N PHE A 45 -4.10 2.17 0.54
CA PHE A 45 -2.69 1.75 0.62
C PHE A 45 -2.34 1.06 1.94
N ALA A 46 -3.06 1.33 3.05
CA ALA A 46 -2.86 0.60 4.29
C ALA A 46 -3.23 -0.89 4.14
N CYS A 47 -4.38 -1.19 3.53
CA CYS A 47 -4.83 -2.54 3.24
C CYS A 47 -3.95 -3.20 2.16
N ILE A 48 -3.63 -2.48 1.09
CA ILE A 48 -2.78 -2.97 -0.01
C ILE A 48 -1.40 -3.36 0.53
N CYS A 49 -0.74 -2.47 1.28
CA CYS A 49 0.60 -2.73 1.83
C CYS A 49 0.60 -3.89 2.84
N LYS A 50 -0.49 -4.08 3.61
CA LYS A 50 -0.65 -5.22 4.52
C LYS A 50 -0.78 -6.55 3.78
N ASN A 51 -1.34 -6.54 2.57
CA ASN A 51 -1.55 -7.74 1.76
C ASN A 51 -0.51 -7.89 0.63
N GLY A 52 0.50 -7.02 0.57
CA GLY A 52 1.46 -6.93 -0.54
C GLY A 52 2.16 -8.24 -0.88
N GLU A 53 2.42 -9.08 0.12
CA GLU A 53 3.05 -10.40 -0.06
C GLU A 53 2.22 -11.33 -0.93
N ALA A 54 0.89 -11.24 -0.89
CA ALA A 54 -0.03 -12.12 -1.63
C ALA A 54 -0.03 -11.87 -3.14
N PHE A 55 0.44 -10.69 -3.58
CA PHE A 55 0.41 -10.27 -4.98
C PHE A 55 1.72 -9.67 -5.48
N LYS A 56 2.80 -9.73 -4.69
CA LYS A 56 4.11 -9.16 -5.04
C LYS A 56 4.66 -9.70 -6.36
N GLY A 57 4.55 -11.01 -6.59
CA GLY A 57 5.04 -11.65 -7.83
C GLY A 57 4.22 -11.27 -9.06
N ASP A 58 2.90 -11.23 -8.93
CA ASP A 58 1.98 -10.82 -10.00
C ASP A 58 2.17 -9.33 -10.34
N ALA A 59 2.28 -8.49 -9.32
CA ALA A 59 2.54 -7.06 -9.48
C ALA A 59 3.89 -6.80 -10.16
N ALA A 60 4.96 -7.45 -9.70
CA ALA A 60 6.29 -7.31 -10.31
C ALA A 60 6.28 -7.73 -11.78
N SER A 61 5.64 -8.85 -12.12
CA SER A 61 5.54 -9.33 -13.49
C SER A 61 4.79 -8.36 -14.41
N CYS A 62 3.69 -7.78 -13.91
CA CYS A 62 2.92 -6.79 -14.66
C CYS A 62 3.71 -5.50 -14.86
N VAL A 63 4.32 -4.97 -13.79
CA VAL A 63 5.09 -3.72 -13.83
C VAL A 63 6.31 -3.86 -14.76
N ILE A 64 7.02 -4.99 -14.74
CA ILE A 64 8.13 -5.24 -15.68
C ILE A 64 7.64 -5.23 -17.13
N LYS A 65 6.49 -5.85 -17.41
CA LYS A 65 5.90 -5.86 -18.76
C LYS A 65 5.44 -4.49 -19.25
N LYS A 66 4.88 -3.65 -18.36
CA LYS A 66 4.24 -2.37 -18.74
C LYS A 66 5.18 -1.17 -18.63
N CYS A 67 6.03 -1.14 -17.60
CA CYS A 67 6.94 -0.04 -17.29
C CYS A 67 8.39 -0.32 -17.65
N GLY A 68 8.76 -1.59 -17.88
CA GLY A 68 10.15 -2.02 -18.00
C GLY A 68 10.81 -2.27 -16.64
N ALA A 69 11.84 -3.12 -16.64
CA ALA A 69 12.55 -3.52 -15.42
C ALA A 69 13.26 -2.33 -14.73
N GLU A 70 13.80 -1.38 -15.51
CA GLU A 70 14.49 -0.22 -14.96
C GLU A 70 13.54 0.70 -14.16
N THR A 71 12.37 1.02 -14.73
CA THR A 71 11.31 1.79 -14.05
C THR A 71 10.76 1.03 -12.84
N ALA A 72 10.59 -0.29 -12.97
CA ALA A 72 10.09 -1.13 -11.87
C ALA A 72 10.99 -1.03 -10.63
N LEU A 73 12.31 -1.12 -10.82
CA LEU A 73 13.29 -1.16 -9.73
C LEU A 73 13.63 0.24 -9.20
N ASN A 74 13.76 1.24 -10.07
CA ASN A 74 14.26 2.56 -9.67
C ASN A 74 13.16 3.58 -9.35
N GLN A 75 11.91 3.34 -9.80
CA GLN A 75 10.80 4.28 -9.60
C GLN A 75 9.66 3.62 -8.82
N VAL A 76 9.12 2.50 -9.31
CA VAL A 76 7.90 1.88 -8.75
C VAL A 76 8.16 1.27 -7.37
N MET A 77 9.18 0.42 -7.23
CA MET A 77 9.55 -0.18 -5.95
C MET A 77 9.78 0.87 -4.84
N PRO A 78 10.64 1.89 -5.04
CA PRO A 78 10.89 2.88 -4.00
C PRO A 78 9.67 3.76 -3.71
N ALA A 79 8.83 4.07 -4.70
CA ALA A 79 7.56 4.78 -4.46
C ALA A 79 6.63 3.97 -3.55
N VAL A 80 6.38 2.70 -3.88
CA VAL A 80 5.53 1.81 -3.08
C VAL A 80 6.10 1.61 -1.67
N GLN A 81 7.42 1.48 -1.51
CA GLN A 81 8.04 1.37 -0.19
C GLN A 81 7.83 2.63 0.67
N LYS A 82 8.00 3.82 0.10
CA LYS A 82 7.75 5.09 0.80
C LYS A 82 6.30 5.20 1.25
N ILE A 83 5.38 4.84 0.36
CA ILE A 83 3.94 4.82 0.63
C ILE A 83 3.62 3.87 1.78
N CYS A 84 4.08 2.63 1.71
CA CYS A 84 3.82 1.63 2.74
C CYS A 84 4.42 2.04 4.09
N ALA A 85 5.62 2.62 4.09
CA ALA A 85 6.23 3.18 5.30
C ALA A 85 5.39 4.34 5.88
N ALA A 86 4.83 5.22 5.04
CA ALA A 86 4.04 6.36 5.48
C ALA A 86 2.68 5.97 6.10
N VAL A 87 2.03 4.92 5.58
CA VAL A 87 0.73 4.45 6.11
C VAL A 87 0.87 3.54 7.34
N GLY A 88 2.08 3.35 7.87
CA GLY A 88 2.35 2.42 8.96
C GLY A 88 2.19 0.95 8.56
N GLY A 89 2.04 0.67 7.26
CA GLY A 89 2.07 -0.67 6.69
C GLY A 89 3.51 -1.13 6.63
N SER A 90 4.02 -1.66 7.74
CA SER A 90 5.37 -2.24 7.81
C SER A 90 5.58 -3.20 6.63
N PRO A 91 6.48 -2.93 5.67
CA PRO A 91 6.96 -3.97 4.78
C PRO A 91 7.76 -4.93 5.67
N SER A 92 7.35 -6.19 5.72
CA SER A 92 7.96 -7.23 6.55
C SER A 92 9.49 -7.21 6.40
N GLY A 93 10.19 -6.76 7.45
CA GLY A 93 11.65 -6.68 7.46
C GLY A 93 12.22 -5.82 8.60
N CYS A 94 12.42 -6.47 9.75
CA CYS A 94 13.16 -6.01 10.95
C CYS A 94 12.47 -5.00 11.89
N ALA A 95 12.52 -5.33 13.18
CA ALA A 95 11.81 -4.67 14.27
C ALA A 95 12.43 -3.34 14.74
N ALA A 96 11.58 -2.56 15.44
CA ALA A 96 11.81 -1.34 16.21
C ALA A 96 11.89 -0.04 15.38
N SER A 97 10.91 0.86 15.52
CA SER A 97 10.82 1.63 16.77
C SER A 97 9.40 2.13 17.07
N ARG A 98 8.90 1.76 18.25
CA ARG A 98 8.06 2.69 19.02
C ARG A 98 8.87 3.97 19.23
N SER A 99 8.51 5.08 18.59
CA SER A 99 8.86 6.39 19.13
C SER A 99 7.94 7.49 18.62
N LYS A 100 6.91 7.74 19.43
CA LYS A 100 6.23 9.01 19.68
C LYS A 100 6.65 10.22 18.82
N ARG A 101 5.68 10.81 18.14
CA ARG A 101 5.50 12.28 18.06
C ARG A 101 4.03 12.54 17.67
N SER A 102 3.10 12.58 18.62
CA SER A 102 2.74 13.80 19.36
C SER A 102 2.47 14.97 18.42
N TYR A 103 1.20 15.23 18.09
CA TYR A 103 0.58 16.56 18.09
C TYR A 103 -0.90 16.40 17.77
N HIS A 104 -1.78 16.59 18.76
CA HIS A 104 -2.89 17.55 18.68
C HIS A 104 -3.72 17.54 19.98
N ALA A 105 -3.74 18.73 20.60
CA ALA A 105 -4.62 19.26 21.65
C ALA A 105 -4.68 18.53 23.01
#